data_AF-A0A1F8QIY0-F1
#
_entry.id   AF-A0A1F8QIY0-F1
#
_cell.length_a   1.000
_cell.length_b   1.000
_cell.length_c   1.000
_cell.angle_alpha   90.00
_cell.angle_beta   90.00
_cell.angle_gamma   90.00
#
_symmetry.space_group_name_H-M   'P 1'
#
loop_
_entity.id
_entity.type
_entity.pdbx_description
1 polymer ?
#
loop_
_entity_poly.entity_id
_entity_poly.type
_entity_poly.pdbx_seq_one_letter_code
_entity_poly.pdbx_strand_id
1 'polypeptide(L)'
;MSEFRVGVRDLKARLSEYLRQVSQGQTVIITDHGRPVGRLSPVDQPLDERLNALQDAGLVAWNGQKLKPVTPVVVNRGDQQVSDLLVEMRE
;
A
#
# COMPACT_ATOMS: atom_id res chain seq x y z
N MET A 1 3.26 9.94 -2.70
CA MET A 1 1.81 10.29 -2.69
C MET A 1 1.67 11.69 -2.15
N SER A 2 1.15 12.61 -2.95
CA SER A 2 0.83 13.97 -2.48
C SER A 2 -0.56 13.98 -1.85
N GLU A 3 -0.66 14.53 -0.65
CA GLU A 3 -1.91 14.68 0.10
C GLU A 3 -2.28 16.16 0.19
N PHE A 4 -3.56 16.50 -0.02
CA PHE A 4 -4.05 17.87 0.17
C PHE A 4 -5.46 17.88 0.77
N ARG A 5 -5.81 18.99 1.43
CA ARG A 5 -7.05 19.16 2.19
C ARG A 5 -8.03 20.03 1.43
N VAL A 6 -9.30 19.63 1.42
CA VAL A 6 -10.40 20.38 0.81
C VAL A 6 -11.59 20.44 1.77
N GLY A 7 -12.33 21.54 1.75
CA GLY A 7 -13.58 21.65 2.48
C GLY A 7 -14.70 20.85 1.80
N VAL A 8 -15.69 20.39 2.57
CA VAL A 8 -16.85 19.64 2.04
C VAL A 8 -17.61 20.45 0.97
N ARG A 9 -17.65 21.78 1.14
CA ARG A 9 -18.32 22.71 0.21
C ARG A 9 -17.55 22.82 -1.11
N ASP A 10 -16.22 22.92 -1.06
CA ASP A 10 -15.37 22.99 -2.25
C ASP A 10 -15.36 21.67 -3.00
N LEU A 11 -15.31 20.55 -2.28
CA LEU A 11 -15.43 19.22 -2.85
C LEU A 11 -16.75 19.06 -3.61
N LYS A 12 -17.87 19.48 -3.01
CA LYS A 12 -19.19 19.42 -3.66
C LYS A 12 -19.24 20.26 -4.95
N ALA A 13 -18.57 21.42 -4.96
CA ALA A 13 -18.55 22.30 -6.12
C ALA A 13 -17.68 21.79 -7.28
N ARG A 14 -16.61 21.03 -6.99
CA ARG A 14 -15.59 20.61 -7.97
C ARG A 14 -15.27 19.13 -7.93
N LEU A 15 -16.26 18.29 -7.61
CA LEU A 15 -16.06 16.85 -7.40
C LEU A 15 -15.32 16.17 -8.55
N SER A 16 -15.71 16.44 -9.80
CA SER A 16 -15.09 15.84 -10.99
C SER A 16 -13.60 16.19 -11.14
N GLU A 17 -13.19 17.40 -10.75
CA GLU A 17 -11.79 17.83 -10.80
C GLU A 17 -10.95 17.06 -9.77
N TYR A 18 -11.44 16.96 -8.54
CA TYR A 18 -10.80 16.18 -7.49
C TYR A 18 -10.76 14.69 -7.81
N LEU A 19 -11.81 14.12 -8.42
CA LEU A 19 -11.79 12.71 -8.86
C LEU A 19 -10.73 12.45 -9.93
N ARG A 20 -10.49 13.40 -10.85
CA ARG A 20 -9.42 13.30 -11.85
C ARG A 20 -8.03 13.37 -11.21
N GLN A 21 -7.85 14.17 -10.17
CA GLN A 21 -6.60 14.20 -9.39
C GLN A 21 -6.39 12.88 -8.63
N VAL A 22 -7.46 12.34 -8.04
CA VAL A 22 -7.43 11.04 -7.36
C VAL A 22 -7.10 9.90 -8.32
N SER A 23 -7.66 9.89 -9.54
CA SER A 23 -7.32 8.86 -10.53
C SER A 23 -5.86 8.93 -11.00
N GLN A 24 -5.19 10.08 -10.83
CA GLN A 24 -3.76 10.26 -11.10
C GLN A 24 -2.85 9.86 -9.93
N GLY A 25 -3.41 9.29 -8.85
CA GLY A 25 -2.63 8.82 -7.71
C GLY A 25 -2.54 9.79 -6.53
N GLN A 26 -3.30 10.89 -6.55
CA GLN A 26 -3.34 11.83 -5.41
C GLN A 26 -4.37 11.40 -4.36
N THR A 27 -4.13 11.80 -3.10
CA THR A 27 -5.07 11.58 -2.00
C THR A 27 -5.65 12.91 -1.54
N VAL A 28 -6.97 12.97 -1.43
CA VAL A 28 -7.72 14.16 -0.99
C VAL A 28 -8.28 13.91 0.40
N ILE A 29 -7.96 14.78 1.36
CA ILE A 29 -8.57 14.79 2.69
C ILE A 29 -9.74 15.76 2.70
N ILE A 30 -10.92 15.25 3.02
CA ILE A 30 -12.15 16.01 3.11
C ILE A 30 -12.27 16.55 4.53
N THR A 31 -12.52 17.85 4.65
CA THR A 31 -12.70 18.52 5.94
C THR A 31 -14.09 19.13 6.04
N ASP A 32 -14.67 19.09 7.23
CA ASP A 32 -15.85 19.85 7.60
C ASP A 32 -15.48 20.82 8.73
N HIS A 33 -15.72 22.11 8.54
CA HIS A 33 -15.28 23.16 9.46
C HIS A 33 -13.80 23.02 9.91
N GLY A 34 -12.92 22.65 8.97
CA GLY A 34 -11.48 22.46 9.23
C GLY A 34 -11.11 21.14 9.91
N ARG A 35 -12.09 20.30 10.27
CA ARG A 35 -11.88 18.98 10.87
C ARG A 35 -11.92 17.90 9.78
N PRO A 36 -10.93 17.02 9.68
CA PRO A 36 -10.98 15.90 8.73
C PRO A 36 -12.18 14.98 9.00
N VAL A 37 -12.94 14.66 7.95
CA VAL A 37 -14.14 13.79 8.02
C VAL A 37 -14.04 12.58 7.09
N GLY A 38 -13.17 12.60 6.09
CA GLY A 38 -13.01 11.49 5.16
C GLY A 38 -11.83 11.69 4.21
N ARG A 39 -11.58 10.68 3.37
CA ARG A 39 -10.56 10.73 2.32
C ARG A 39 -11.06 10.14 1.01
N LEU A 40 -10.63 10.71 -0.10
CA LEU A 40 -10.69 10.09 -1.42
C LEU A 40 -9.28 9.65 -1.79
N SER A 41 -9.11 8.37 -2.07
CA SER A 41 -7.87 7.81 -2.57
C SER A 41 -8.14 7.01 -3.84
N PRO A 42 -7.12 6.81 -4.68
CA PRO A 42 -7.26 5.94 -5.84
C PRO A 42 -7.74 4.56 -5.37
N VAL A 43 -8.52 3.90 -6.21
CA VAL A 43 -8.83 2.49 -5.99
C VAL A 43 -7.51 1.72 -6.13
N ASP A 44 -7.22 0.85 -5.16
CA ASP A 44 -6.05 -0.01 -5.26
C ASP A 44 -6.14 -0.83 -6.55
N GLN A 45 -5.10 -0.73 -7.38
CA GLN A 45 -4.97 -1.62 -8.52
C GLN A 45 -4.87 -3.07 -8.01
N PRO A 46 -5.43 -4.04 -8.76
CA PRO A 46 -5.20 -5.46 -8.49
C PRO A 46 -3.71 -5.71 -8.23
N LEU A 47 -3.41 -6.59 -7.28
CA LEU A 47 -2.04 -6.89 -6.89
C LEU A 47 -1.17 -7.24 -8.11
N ASP A 48 -1.72 -7.98 -9.05
CA ASP A 48 -1.04 -8.39 -10.29
C ASP A 48 -0.61 -7.18 -11.14
N GLU A 49 -1.48 -6.17 -11.27
CA GLU A 49 -1.17 -4.95 -12.05
C GLU A 49 -0.07 -4.13 -11.36
N ARG A 50 -0.09 -4.07 -10.03
CA ARG A 50 0.98 -3.42 -9.24
C ARG A 50 2.30 -4.17 -9.37
N LEU A 51 2.28 -5.51 -9.34
CA LEU A 51 3.48 -6.33 -9.49
C LEU A 51 4.06 -6.19 -10.90
N ASN A 52 3.22 -6.17 -11.93
CA ASN A 52 3.64 -5.92 -13.32
C ASN A 52 4.31 -4.55 -13.45
N ALA A 53 3.72 -3.49 -12.88
CA ALA A 53 4.34 -2.16 -12.91
C ALA A 53 5.70 -2.12 -12.21
N LEU A 54 5.87 -2.85 -11.10
CA LEU A 54 7.15 -2.97 -10.40
C LEU A 54 8.18 -3.80 -11.19
N GLN A 55 7.73 -4.81 -11.94
CA GLN A 55 8.58 -5.61 -12.82
C GLN A 55 9.03 -4.80 -14.04
N ASP A 56 8.13 -4.05 -14.67
CA ASP A 56 8.43 -3.14 -15.79
C ASP A 56 9.40 -2.04 -15.37
N ALA A 57 9.28 -1.55 -14.13
CA ALA A 57 10.22 -0.60 -13.53
C ALA A 57 11.57 -1.23 -13.11
N GLY A 58 11.72 -2.55 -13.19
CA GLY A 58 12.93 -3.28 -12.78
C GLY A 58 13.18 -3.31 -11.27
N LEU A 59 12.18 -2.95 -10.45
CA LEU A 59 12.28 -2.94 -8.99
C LEU A 59 12.05 -4.32 -8.37
N VAL A 60 11.36 -5.20 -9.09
CA VAL A 60 11.08 -6.57 -8.68
C VAL A 60 11.38 -7.50 -9.85
N ALA A 61 11.98 -8.66 -9.55
CA ALA A 61 12.16 -9.73 -10.50
C ALA A 61 11.45 -10.98 -9.97
N TRP A 62 10.40 -11.40 -10.66
CA TRP A 62 9.73 -12.67 -10.39
C TRP A 62 9.43 -13.37 -11.71
N ASN A 63 9.68 -14.67 -11.78
CA ASN A 63 9.45 -15.49 -12.97
C ASN A 63 8.01 -16.04 -13.04
N GLY A 64 7.09 -15.54 -12.21
CA GLY A 64 5.71 -16.01 -12.12
C GLY A 64 5.55 -17.42 -11.53
N GLN A 65 6.64 -18.09 -11.18
CA GLN A 65 6.63 -19.44 -10.65
C GLN A 65 6.76 -19.44 -9.14
N LYS A 66 6.07 -20.38 -8.50
CA LYS A 66 6.27 -20.63 -7.08
C LYS A 66 7.74 -20.97 -6.84
N LEU A 67 8.34 -20.37 -5.81
CA LEU A 67 9.69 -20.69 -5.39
C LEU A 67 9.78 -22.20 -5.15
N LYS A 68 10.74 -22.85 -5.81
CA LYS A 68 10.98 -24.28 -5.60
C LYS A 68 11.36 -24.47 -4.12
N PRO A 69 10.82 -25.49 -3.43
CA PRO A 69 11.25 -25.82 -2.09
C PRO A 69 12.77 -26.01 -2.08
N VAL A 70 13.45 -25.28 -1.19
CA VAL A 70 14.90 -25.43 -1.00
C VAL A 70 15.09 -26.27 0.25
N THR A 71 15.89 -27.33 0.15
CA THR A 71 16.32 -28.06 1.35
C THR A 71 17.24 -27.15 2.16
N PRO A 72 16.91 -26.83 3.41
CA PRO A 72 17.73 -25.95 4.22
C PRO A 72 19.11 -26.58 4.42
N VAL A 73 20.17 -25.78 4.21
CA VAL A 73 21.56 -26.23 4.39
C VAL A 73 21.83 -26.51 5.88
N VAL A 74 21.16 -25.77 6.77
CA VAL A 74 21.26 -25.91 8.22
C VAL A 74 19.86 -25.78 8.81
N VAL A 75 19.56 -26.64 9.78
CA VAL A 75 18.36 -26.53 10.62
C VAL A 75 18.81 -26.16 12.02
N ASN A 76 18.39 -24.99 12.51
CA ASN A 76 18.63 -24.60 13.89
C ASN A 76 17.81 -25.50 14.83
N ARG A 77 18.47 -26.08 15.84
CA ARG A 77 17.86 -26.95 16.85
C ARG A 77 18.04 -26.44 18.27
N GLY A 78 18.38 -25.16 18.44
CA GLY A 78 18.41 -24.52 19.76
C GLY A 78 17.02 -24.47 20.38
N ASP A 79 16.97 -24.52 21.71
CA ASP A 79 15.72 -24.55 22.48
C ASP A 79 14.89 -23.26 22.35
N GLN A 80 15.52 -22.16 21.95
CA GLN A 80 14.86 -20.89 21.68
C GLN A 80 15.45 -20.25 20.42
N GLN A 81 14.60 -19.95 19.44
CA GLN A 81 15.01 -19.32 18.19
C GLN A 81 14.74 -17.81 18.23
N VAL A 82 15.51 -17.04 17.45
CA VAL A 82 15.27 -15.60 17.28
C VAL A 82 13.86 -15.34 16.73
N SER A 83 13.31 -16.25 15.92
CA SER A 83 11.91 -16.17 15.48
C SER A 83 10.94 -16.18 16.64
N ASP A 84 11.19 -16.99 17.67
CA ASP A 84 10.30 -17.15 18.81
C ASP A 84 10.31 -15.85 19.64
N LEU A 85 11.50 -15.31 19.90
CA LEU A 85 11.68 -14.00 20.55
C LEU A 85 10.99 -12.86 19.77
N LEU A 86 11.09 -12.84 18.44
CA LEU A 86 10.45 -11.81 17.62
C LEU A 86 8.93 -11.91 17.58
N VAL A 87 8.37 -13.12 17.72
CA VAL A 87 6.92 -13.32 17.85
C VAL A 87 6.44 -12.80 19.20
N GLU A 88 7.16 -13.09 20.29
CA GLU A 88 6.85 -12.57 21.64
C GLU A 88 6.88 -11.03 21.70
N MET A 89 7.80 -10.37 20.98
CA MET A 89 7.90 -8.89 20.97
C MET A 89 6.80 -8.16 20.19
N ARG A 90 5.99 -8.89 19.39
CA ARG A 90 4.92 -8.28 18.58
C ARG A 90 3.61 -8.11 19.35
N GLU A 91 3.48 -8.78 20.49
CA GLU A 91 2.36 -8.65 21.44
C GLU A 91 2.65 -7.53 22.45
#